data_AF-A0A7X6VJY2-F1
#
_entry.id   AF-A0A7X6VJY2-F1
#
_cell.length_a   1.000
_cell.length_b   1.000
_cell.length_c   1.000
_cell.angle_alpha   90.00
_cell.angle_beta   90.00
_cell.angle_gamma   90.00
#
_symmetry.space_group_name_H-M   'P 1'
#
loop_
_entity.id
_entity.type
_entity.pdbx_description
1 polymer ?
#
loop_
_entity_poly.entity_id
_entity_poly.type
_entity_poly.pdbx_seq_one_letter_code
_entity_poly.pdbx_strand_id
1 'polypeptide(L)'
;MTPRRVVVIGGGAAGLIAAGRAAEAGASVILVEKNQTVGSKLILSGKGRCNLTSGEEDLEVFLSKFGPKGKFLYSAFSRFGPR
;
A
#
# COMPACT_ATOMS: atom_id res chain seq x y z
N MET A 1 9.58 -19.26 -19.18
CA MET A 1 9.90 -17.83 -18.96
C MET A 1 10.68 -17.72 -17.66
N THR A 2 11.78 -16.95 -17.63
CA THR A 2 12.49 -16.66 -16.38
C THR A 2 11.64 -15.69 -15.53
N PRO A 3 11.43 -15.97 -14.23
CA PRO A 3 10.65 -15.07 -13.37
C PRO A 3 11.36 -13.72 -13.26
N ARG A 4 10.60 -12.63 -13.38
CA ARG A 4 11.13 -11.28 -13.17
C ARG A 4 11.59 -11.15 -11.72
N ARG A 5 12.77 -10.55 -11.49
CA ARG A 5 13.28 -10.27 -10.14
C ARG A 5 12.93 -8.84 -9.74
N VAL A 6 12.33 -8.66 -8.56
CA VAL A 6 11.92 -7.36 -8.03
C VAL A 6 12.49 -7.20 -6.62
N VAL A 7 13.08 -6.06 -6.34
CA VAL A 7 13.50 -5.68 -4.98
C VAL A 7 12.62 -4.53 -4.52
N VAL A 8 12.00 -4.69 -3.34
CA VAL A 8 11.19 -3.66 -2.68
C VAL A 8 11.93 -3.19 -1.44
N ILE A 9 12.13 -1.87 -1.30
CA ILE A 9 12.85 -1.27 -0.18
C ILE A 9 11.84 -0.54 0.71
N GLY A 10 11.71 -1.00 1.95
CA GLY A 10 10.79 -0.51 2.98
C GLY A 10 9.58 -1.44 3.17
N GLY A 11 9.47 -2.05 4.34
CA GLY A 11 8.37 -2.91 4.79
C GLY A 11 7.22 -2.14 5.44
N GLY A 12 6.94 -0.92 4.99
CA GLY A 12 5.74 -0.17 5.35
C GLY A 12 4.50 -0.62 4.55
N ALA A 13 3.35 0.02 4.76
CA ALA A 13 2.10 -0.33 4.07
C ALA A 13 2.25 -0.40 2.53
N ALA A 14 2.87 0.63 1.92
CA ALA A 14 3.07 0.67 0.47
C ALA A 14 4.00 -0.46 -0.03
N GLY A 15 5.10 -0.74 0.67
CA GLY A 15 6.05 -1.76 0.27
C GLY A 15 5.51 -3.18 0.45
N LEU A 16 4.74 -3.44 1.51
CA LEU A 16 4.06 -4.72 1.70
C LEU A 16 3.06 -5.00 0.57
N ILE A 17 2.24 -4.01 0.18
CA ILE A 17 1.33 -4.14 -0.95
C ILE A 17 2.10 -4.33 -2.26
N ALA A 18 3.15 -3.54 -2.51
CA ALA A 18 3.95 -3.66 -3.72
C ALA A 18 4.62 -5.03 -3.86
N ALA A 19 5.23 -5.54 -2.79
CA ALA A 19 5.87 -6.84 -2.76
C ALA A 19 4.87 -7.98 -2.99
N GLY A 20 3.71 -7.93 -2.31
CA GLY A 20 2.64 -8.91 -2.49
C GLY A 20 2.10 -8.94 -3.91
N ARG A 21 1.75 -7.78 -4.48
CA ARG A 21 1.24 -7.68 -5.85
C ARG A 21 2.26 -8.12 -6.90
N ALA A 22 3.55 -7.82 -6.69
CA ALA A 22 4.60 -8.30 -7.59
C ALA A 22 4.74 -9.83 -7.55
N ALA A 23 4.66 -10.43 -6.35
CA ALA A 23 4.70 -11.88 -6.19
C ALA A 23 3.47 -12.57 -6.82
N GLU A 24 2.27 -12.01 -6.63
CA GLU A 24 1.03 -12.48 -7.29
C GLU A 24 1.14 -12.44 -8.82
N ALA A 25 1.89 -11.48 -9.37
CA ALA A 25 2.16 -11.38 -10.81
C ALA A 25 3.27 -12.33 -11.30
N GLY A 26 3.77 -13.24 -10.45
CA GLY A 26 4.78 -14.25 -10.79
C GLY A 26 6.24 -13.78 -10.71
N ALA A 27 6.50 -12.64 -10.07
CA ALA A 27 7.87 -12.18 -9.82
C ALA A 27 8.53 -12.92 -8.64
N SER A 28 9.84 -13.10 -8.71
CA SER A 28 10.68 -13.42 -7.55
C SER A 28 10.99 -12.11 -6.81
N VAL A 29 10.49 -11.96 -5.59
CA VAL A 29 10.52 -10.69 -4.85
C VAL A 29 11.42 -10.79 -3.62
N ILE A 30 12.27 -9.78 -3.41
CA ILE A 30 13.00 -9.55 -2.16
C ILE A 30 12.46 -8.26 -1.53
N LEU A 31 11.94 -8.34 -0.32
CA LEU A 31 11.55 -7.17 0.48
C LEU A 31 12.64 -6.90 1.53
N VAL A 32 13.14 -5.67 1.57
CA VAL A 32 14.16 -5.23 2.53
C VAL A 32 13.55 -4.20 3.48
N GLU A 33 13.61 -4.46 4.78
CA GLU A 33 13.19 -3.54 5.84
C GLU A 33 14.38 -3.27 6.77
N LYS A 34 14.50 -2.03 7.23
CA LYS A 34 15.57 -1.59 8.14
C LYS A 34 15.32 -2.04 9.57
N ASN A 35 14.06 -2.04 10.00
CA ASN A 35 13.66 -2.41 11.35
C ASN A 35 13.59 -3.93 11.52
N GLN A 36 13.55 -4.40 12.77
CA GLN A 36 13.40 -5.83 13.09
C GLN A 36 12.06 -6.41 12.61
N THR A 37 11.03 -5.58 12.50
CA THR A 37 9.68 -5.98 12.07
C THR A 37 9.18 -5.07 10.96
N VAL A 38 8.39 -5.64 10.04
CA VAL A 38 7.65 -4.86 9.04
C VAL A 38 6.47 -4.14 9.69
N GLY A 39 5.98 -3.08 9.05
CA GLY A 39 4.74 -2.43 9.46
C GLY A 39 4.79 -1.74 10.82
N SER A 40 5.97 -1.48 11.41
CA SER A 40 6.06 -0.93 12.77
C SER A 40 5.27 0.38 12.92
N LYS A 41 5.33 1.28 11.91
CA LYS A 41 4.52 2.51 11.89
C LYS A 41 3.03 2.25 11.61
N LEU A 42 2.72 1.22 10.82
CA LEU A 42 1.35 0.85 10.48
C LEU A 42 0.59 0.33 11.71
N ILE A 43 1.23 -0.53 12.52
CA ILE A 43 0.67 -1.08 13.76
C ILE A 43 0.32 0.04 14.76
N LEU A 44 1.14 1.08 14.85
CA LEU A 44 0.90 2.22 15.74
C LEU A 44 -0.27 3.12 15.32
N SER A 45 -0.71 3.03 14.06
CA SER A 45 -1.85 3.82 13.58
C SER A 45 -3.14 3.48 14.34
N GLY A 46 -4.07 4.44 14.46
CA GLY A 46 -5.33 4.21 15.17
C GLY A 46 -5.18 3.93 16.67
N LYS A 47 -4.12 4.45 17.30
CA LYS A 47 -3.73 4.18 18.70
C LYS A 47 -3.41 2.71 18.95
N GLY A 48 -2.62 2.10 18.07
CA GLY A 48 -2.22 0.70 18.19
C GLY A 48 -3.24 -0.32 17.64
N ARG A 49 -4.37 0.14 17.10
CA ARG A 49 -5.42 -0.72 16.53
C ARG A 49 -5.28 -0.96 15.04
N CYS A 50 -4.24 -0.40 14.41
CA CYS A 50 -4.02 -0.44 12.97
C CYS A 50 -5.21 0.14 12.19
N ASN A 51 -5.27 1.47 12.07
CA ASN A 51 -6.27 2.14 11.22
C ASN A 51 -5.94 1.88 9.73
N LEU A 52 -6.44 0.78 9.21
CA LEU A 52 -5.99 0.19 7.94
C LEU A 52 -6.51 0.92 6.70
N THR A 53 -7.78 1.31 6.70
CA THR A 53 -8.45 1.99 5.57
C THR A 53 -9.62 2.85 6.05
N SER A 54 -10.27 3.56 5.14
CA SER A 54 -11.56 4.23 5.33
C SER A 54 -12.72 3.36 4.86
N GLY A 55 -13.91 3.57 5.42
CA GLY A 55 -15.17 2.96 4.95
C GLY A 55 -15.97 3.87 4.01
N GLU A 56 -15.37 4.96 3.51
CA GLU A 56 -15.99 5.78 2.46
C GLU A 56 -15.87 5.06 1.12
N GLU A 57 -17.00 4.65 0.54
CA GLU A 57 -17.05 3.94 -0.74
C GLU A 57 -17.12 4.89 -1.94
N ASP A 58 -17.58 6.15 -1.74
CA ASP A 58 -17.60 7.13 -2.81
C ASP A 58 -16.19 7.66 -3.09
N LEU A 59 -15.67 7.33 -4.29
CA LEU A 59 -14.32 7.67 -4.70
C LEU A 59 -14.07 9.19 -4.74
N GLU A 60 -15.05 10.00 -5.15
CA GLU A 60 -14.91 11.46 -5.21
C GLU A 60 -14.86 12.04 -3.80
N VAL A 61 -15.76 11.58 -2.91
CA VAL A 61 -15.76 11.99 -1.50
C VAL A 61 -14.46 11.56 -0.82
N PHE A 62 -13.97 10.36 -1.10
CA PHE A 62 -12.70 9.86 -0.57
C PHE A 62 -11.50 10.68 -1.08
N LEU A 63 -11.44 10.95 -2.39
CA LEU A 63 -10.38 11.74 -3.00
C LEU A 63 -10.33 13.19 -2.49
N SER A 64 -11.49 13.76 -2.15
CA SER A 64 -11.55 15.11 -1.59
C SER A 64 -10.79 15.24 -0.26
N LYS A 65 -10.56 14.13 0.47
CA LYS A 65 -9.78 14.10 1.73
C LYS A 65 -8.26 14.27 1.53
N PHE A 66 -7.76 14.16 0.29
CA PHE A 66 -6.33 14.24 -0.02
C PHE A 66 -5.90 15.63 -0.53
N GLY A 67 -6.78 16.63 -0.40
CA GLY A 67 -6.50 18.02 -0.76
C GLY A 67 -6.32 18.23 -2.27
N PRO A 68 -5.68 19.34 -2.69
CA PRO A 68 -5.60 19.73 -4.11
C PRO A 68 -4.91 18.71 -5.03
N LYS A 69 -4.05 17.84 -4.47
CA LYS A 69 -3.34 16.78 -5.20
C LYS A 69 -4.12 15.46 -5.28
N GLY A 70 -5.34 15.38 -4.71
CA GLY A 70 -6.16 14.18 -4.74
C GLY A 70 -6.37 13.62 -6.15
N LYS A 71 -6.54 14.49 -7.16
CA LYS A 71 -6.71 14.08 -8.58
C LYS A 71 -5.60 13.15 -9.11
N PHE A 72 -4.36 13.29 -8.61
CA PHE A 72 -3.26 12.40 -8.98
C PHE A 72 -3.51 10.93 -8.58
N LEU A 73 -4.27 10.72 -7.50
CA LEU A 73 -4.51 9.41 -6.92
C LEU A 73 -5.69 8.66 -7.57
N TYR A 74 -6.41 9.29 -8.50
CA TYR A 74 -7.61 8.72 -9.12
C TYR A 74 -7.35 7.32 -9.71
N SER A 75 -6.29 7.20 -10.52
CA SER A 75 -5.94 5.91 -11.14
C SER A 75 -5.49 4.84 -10.14
N ALA A 76 -4.94 5.24 -9.00
CA ALA A 76 -4.51 4.31 -7.97
C ALA A 76 -5.72 3.81 -7.16
N PHE A 77 -6.58 4.73 -6.71
CA PHE A 77 -7.74 4.38 -5.90
C PHE A 77 -8.90 3.77 -6.68
N SER A 78 -8.99 3.97 -8.00
CA SER A 78 -9.92 3.17 -8.82
C SER A 78 -9.59 1.67 -8.83
N ARG A 79 -8.36 1.28 -8.47
CA ARG A 79 -7.89 -0.12 -8.43
C ARG A 79 -7.69 -0.65 -7.01
N PHE A 80 -7.22 0.20 -6.11
CA PHE A 80 -6.80 -0.15 -4.75
C PHE A 80 -7.51 0.66 -3.66
N GLY A 81 -8.57 1.40 -4.02
CA GLY A 81 -9.34 2.20 -3.08
C GLY A 81 -10.16 1.35 -2.10
N PRO A 82 -10.77 2.03 -1.11
CA PRO A 82 -11.75 1.40 -0.23
C PRO A 82 -12.91 0.78 -1.04
N ARG A 83 -13.46 -0.31 -0.51
CA ARG A 83 -14.60 -1.06 -1.05
C ARG A 83 -15.54 -1.42 0.08
#